data_AF-A0A0B6D3N3-F1
#
_entry.id   AF-A0A0B6D3N3-F1
#
_cell.length_a   1.000
_cell.length_b   1.000
_cell.length_c   1.000
_cell.angle_alpha   90.00
_cell.angle_beta   90.00
_cell.angle_gamma   90.00
#
_symmetry.space_group_name_H-M   'P 1'
#
loop_
_entity.id
_entity.type
_entity.pdbx_description
1 polymer ?
#
loop_
_entity_poly.entity_id
_entity_poly.type
_entity_poly.pdbx_seq_one_letter_code
_entity_poly.pdbx_strand_id
1 'polypeptide(L)'
;MKFVKTFIISLFCFFLLNCSSGASYNQQQEVKVEVLKLLEREYKQPFKLEKFKYEYKTHYPNASGNVPYETFGTYYFKVQAVNNPIVVMDFRINDGLATKDSINGLIESFKKTQLKDLYCLGLAQHYVNEKKLLTDKLTKQELQANEYCDSIGQKKVYDNAWTR
;
A
#
# COMPACT_ATOMS: atom_id res chain seq x y z
N MET A 1 48.03 13.42 -37.18
CA MET A 1 47.13 14.59 -37.28
C MET A 1 46.02 14.26 -38.26
N LYS A 2 44.75 14.40 -37.81
CA LYS A 2 43.50 14.32 -38.59
C LYS A 2 43.13 12.88 -39.06
N PHE A 3 41.91 12.37 -39.06
CA PHE A 3 40.56 12.96 -39.08
C PHE A 3 39.51 12.02 -38.43
N VAL A 4 38.61 12.63 -37.65
CA VAL A 4 37.13 12.50 -37.72
C VAL A 4 36.45 11.19 -37.29
N LYS A 5 35.90 11.30 -36.08
CA LYS A 5 34.59 10.80 -35.59
C LYS A 5 33.65 10.25 -36.65
N THR A 6 33.18 9.01 -36.45
CA THR A 6 31.89 8.57 -36.98
C THR A 6 31.15 7.81 -35.88
N PHE A 7 30.37 8.58 -35.11
CA PHE A 7 29.37 8.05 -34.19
C PHE A 7 28.16 7.68 -35.04
N ILE A 8 28.04 6.41 -35.41
CA ILE A 8 26.82 5.92 -36.08
C ILE A 8 25.78 5.71 -34.98
N ILE A 9 25.01 6.77 -34.75
CA ILE A 9 23.69 6.73 -34.11
C ILE A 9 22.80 5.99 -35.10
N SER A 10 22.56 4.71 -34.85
CA SER A 10 21.62 3.91 -35.65
C SER A 10 20.58 3.28 -34.74
N LEU A 11 19.35 3.78 -34.93
CA LEU A 11 18.09 3.07 -34.74
C LEU A 11 17.58 2.86 -33.31
N PHE A 12 17.42 3.97 -32.58
CA PHE A 12 16.47 4.06 -31.47
C PHE A 12 15.08 4.45 -32.01
N CYS A 13 14.44 3.55 -32.76
CA CYS A 13 13.07 3.75 -33.27
C CYS A 13 12.18 2.51 -33.04
N PHE A 14 12.00 2.13 -31.78
CA PHE A 14 10.92 1.20 -31.37
C PHE A 14 10.20 1.63 -30.09
N PHE A 15 10.08 2.94 -29.84
CA PHE A 15 9.20 3.47 -28.79
C PHE A 15 7.91 4.04 -29.38
N LEU A 16 7.12 3.21 -30.06
CA LEU A 16 5.73 3.52 -30.39
C LEU A 16 4.87 2.27 -30.28
N LEU A 17 4.70 1.76 -29.06
CA LEU A 17 3.51 1.05 -28.63
C LEU A 17 3.11 1.61 -27.27
N ASN A 18 2.43 2.77 -27.26
CA ASN A 18 1.62 3.20 -26.13
C ASN A 18 0.40 2.28 -26.02
N CYS A 19 0.65 1.02 -25.67
CA CYS A 19 -0.36 0.19 -25.04
C CYS A 19 -0.38 0.64 -23.59
N SER A 20 -1.55 1.04 -23.08
CA SER A 20 -1.79 1.37 -21.67
C SER A 20 -1.51 0.15 -20.79
N SER A 21 -0.24 -0.19 -20.58
CA SER A 21 0.18 -1.31 -19.74
C SER A 21 0.42 -0.77 -18.34
N GLY A 22 -0.13 -1.43 -17.32
CA GLY A 22 0.09 -1.10 -15.91
C GLY A 22 1.57 -1.08 -15.50
N ALA A 23 1.82 -0.88 -14.22
CA ALA A 23 3.17 -0.82 -13.65
C ALA A 23 4.01 -2.04 -14.06
N SER A 24 5.25 -1.79 -14.51
CA SER A 24 6.18 -2.87 -14.83
C SER A 24 6.54 -3.66 -13.57
N TYR A 25 7.05 -4.88 -13.73
CA TYR A 25 7.48 -5.69 -12.59
C TYR A 25 8.49 -4.93 -11.70
N ASN A 26 9.46 -4.24 -12.30
CA ASN A 26 10.46 -3.46 -11.57
C ASN A 26 9.81 -2.33 -10.76
N GLN A 27 8.86 -1.61 -11.35
CA GLN A 27 8.10 -0.57 -10.63
C GLN A 27 7.32 -1.17 -9.46
N GLN A 28 6.68 -2.33 -9.65
CA GLN A 28 5.98 -3.03 -8.57
C GLN A 28 6.93 -3.43 -7.42
N GLN A 29 8.13 -3.91 -7.75
CA GLN A 29 9.12 -4.25 -6.72
C GLN A 29 9.63 -3.00 -5.99
N GLU A 30 9.83 -1.90 -6.69
CA GLU A 30 10.26 -0.63 -6.10
C GLU A 30 9.21 -0.09 -5.11
N VAL A 31 7.93 -0.05 -5.52
CA VAL A 31 6.82 0.34 -4.62
C VAL A 31 6.76 -0.59 -3.40
N LYS A 32 6.88 -1.91 -3.61
CA LYS A 32 6.88 -2.90 -2.53
C LYS A 32 7.97 -2.61 -1.49
N VAL A 33 9.19 -2.37 -1.95
CA VAL A 33 10.35 -2.11 -1.09
C VAL A 33 10.19 -0.78 -0.36
N GLU A 34 9.80 0.29 -1.05
CA GLU A 34 9.64 1.60 -0.42
C GLU A 34 8.50 1.63 0.61
N VAL A 35 7.37 0.99 0.32
CA VAL A 35 6.27 0.87 1.29
C VAL A 35 6.73 0.11 2.54
N LEU A 36 7.43 -1.01 2.41
CA LEU A 36 7.93 -1.75 3.57
C LEU A 36 8.90 -0.91 4.41
N LYS A 37 9.87 -0.23 3.79
CA LYS A 37 10.79 0.67 4.50
C LYS A 37 10.06 1.80 5.24
N LEU A 38 8.98 2.33 4.65
CA LEU A 38 8.18 3.38 5.28
C LEU A 38 7.45 2.88 6.51
N LEU A 39 6.84 1.69 6.43
CA LEU A 39 6.21 1.06 7.59
C LEU A 39 7.24 0.86 8.71
N GLU A 40 8.42 0.32 8.40
CA GLU A 40 9.47 0.10 9.39
C GLU A 40 9.95 1.39 10.05
N ARG A 41 10.06 2.47 9.27
CA ARG A 41 10.46 3.79 9.78
C ARG A 41 9.39 4.42 10.66
N GLU A 42 8.14 4.39 10.22
CA GLU A 42 7.01 5.00 10.94
C GLU A 42 6.78 4.28 12.27
N TYR A 43 6.75 2.94 12.23
CA TYR A 43 6.36 2.10 13.36
C TYR A 43 7.53 1.55 14.17
N LYS A 44 8.77 1.88 13.77
CA LYS A 44 10.02 1.54 14.47
C LYS A 44 10.14 0.05 14.77
N GLN A 45 9.70 -0.79 13.85
CA GLN A 45 9.73 -2.25 13.98
C GLN A 45 9.76 -2.93 12.60
N PRO A 46 10.28 -4.17 12.49
CA PRO A 46 10.25 -4.90 11.25
C PRO A 46 8.83 -5.44 10.92
N PHE A 47 8.59 -5.65 9.63
CA PHE A 47 7.33 -6.23 9.13
C PHE A 47 7.59 -7.47 8.28
N LYS A 48 6.76 -8.49 8.48
CA LYS A 48 6.71 -9.66 7.60
C LYS A 48 5.70 -9.41 6.49
N LEU A 49 6.12 -9.53 5.24
CA LEU A 49 5.23 -9.47 4.09
C LEU A 49 4.53 -10.82 3.90
N GLU A 50 3.24 -10.89 4.22
CA GLU A 50 2.41 -12.08 4.02
C GLU A 50 1.93 -12.20 2.58
N LYS A 51 1.53 -11.06 1.98
CA LYS A 51 1.04 -11.02 0.60
C LYS A 51 1.35 -9.69 -0.07
N PHE A 52 1.78 -9.77 -1.32
CA PHE A 52 1.87 -8.64 -2.23
C PHE A 52 1.30 -9.02 -3.58
N LYS A 53 0.43 -8.17 -4.13
CA LYS A 53 -0.16 -8.36 -5.47
C LYS A 53 -0.35 -7.00 -6.14
N TYR A 54 -0.06 -6.92 -7.43
CA TYR A 54 -0.51 -5.81 -8.27
C TYR A 54 -1.62 -6.30 -9.20
N GLU A 55 -2.69 -5.52 -9.33
CA GLU A 55 -3.73 -5.74 -10.34
C GLU A 55 -3.90 -4.49 -11.18
N TYR A 56 -4.01 -4.65 -12.49
CA TYR A 56 -4.34 -3.58 -13.42
C TYR A 56 -5.71 -3.87 -14.01
N LYS A 57 -6.69 -3.01 -13.73
CA LYS A 57 -8.09 -3.26 -14.10
C LYS A 57 -8.72 -2.01 -14.70
N THR A 58 -9.63 -2.25 -15.64
CA THR A 58 -10.52 -1.23 -16.18
C THR A 58 -11.86 -1.35 -15.46
N HIS A 59 -12.25 -0.29 -14.76
CA HIS A 59 -13.56 -0.12 -14.18
C HIS A 59 -14.51 0.50 -15.22
N TYR A 60 -15.69 -0.11 -15.37
CA TYR A 60 -16.75 0.33 -16.26
C TYR A 60 -17.90 0.86 -15.40
N PRO A 61 -18.00 2.19 -15.20
CA PRO A 61 -18.87 2.71 -14.14
C PRO A 61 -20.37 2.56 -14.42
N ASN A 62 -20.81 2.22 -15.64
CA ASN A 62 -22.16 1.76 -15.97
C ASN A 62 -22.19 1.20 -17.41
N ALA A 63 -23.06 0.23 -17.70
CA ALA A 63 -23.32 -0.25 -19.08
C ALA A 63 -24.02 0.81 -19.97
N SER A 64 -24.46 1.92 -19.38
CA SER A 64 -25.26 2.99 -19.98
C SER A 64 -24.41 4.14 -20.55
N GLY A 65 -23.37 3.81 -21.31
CA GLY A 65 -22.78 4.64 -22.38
C GLY A 65 -22.07 5.97 -22.07
N ASN A 66 -22.25 6.60 -20.92
CA ASN A 66 -21.85 8.02 -20.73
C ASN A 66 -20.76 8.29 -19.67
N VAL A 67 -20.16 7.27 -19.04
CA VAL A 67 -19.03 7.47 -18.11
C VAL A 67 -17.76 6.88 -18.73
N PRO A 68 -16.66 7.67 -18.86
CA PRO A 68 -15.40 7.13 -19.36
C PRO A 68 -14.91 5.97 -18.50
N TYR A 69 -14.38 4.93 -19.14
CA TYR A 69 -13.80 3.79 -18.45
C TYR A 69 -12.54 4.22 -17.71
N GLU A 70 -12.40 3.77 -16.47
CA GLU A 70 -11.30 4.15 -15.60
C GLU A 70 -10.33 3.00 -15.50
N THR A 71 -9.10 3.16 -16.00
CA THR A 71 -8.07 2.13 -15.86
C THR A 71 -7.04 2.57 -14.84
N PHE A 72 -6.86 1.76 -13.81
CA PHE A 72 -5.89 2.01 -12.74
C PHE A 72 -5.30 0.70 -12.24
N GLY A 73 -4.11 0.82 -11.69
CA GLY A 73 -3.43 -0.21 -10.95
C GLY A 73 -3.70 -0.10 -9.46
N THR A 74 -3.77 -1.26 -8.81
CA THR A 74 -3.91 -1.37 -7.36
C THR A 74 -2.83 -2.31 -6.83
N TYR A 75 -2.02 -1.78 -5.91
CA TYR A 75 -1.10 -2.57 -5.09
C TYR A 75 -1.83 -3.03 -3.83
N TYR A 76 -1.85 -4.33 -3.60
CA TYR A 76 -2.41 -4.95 -2.40
C TYR A 76 -1.28 -5.45 -1.51
N PHE A 77 -1.34 -5.07 -0.24
CA PHE A 77 -0.38 -5.46 0.78
C PHE A 77 -1.11 -6.13 1.93
N LYS A 78 -0.55 -7.27 2.37
CA LYS A 78 -0.83 -7.84 3.68
C LYS A 78 0.48 -8.00 4.42
N VAL A 79 0.65 -7.28 5.51
CA VAL A 79 1.89 -7.26 6.29
C VAL A 79 1.58 -7.49 7.77
N GLN A 80 2.45 -8.21 8.45
CA GLN A 80 2.32 -8.54 9.87
C GLN A 80 3.45 -7.85 10.66
N ALA A 81 3.09 -7.20 11.76
CA ALA A 81 4.06 -6.62 12.69
C ALA A 81 4.85 -7.74 13.38
N VAL A 82 6.18 -7.71 13.32
CA VAL A 82 7.00 -8.80 13.90
C VAL A 82 7.00 -8.74 15.43
N ASN A 83 7.04 -7.55 16.02
CA ASN A 83 7.08 -7.39 17.48
C ASN A 83 5.70 -7.65 18.11
N ASN A 84 4.62 -7.53 17.33
CA ASN A 84 3.28 -7.84 17.78
C ASN A 84 2.43 -8.51 16.67
N PRO A 85 2.59 -9.84 16.47
CA PRO A 85 2.02 -10.56 15.32
C PRO A 85 0.49 -10.58 15.22
N ILE A 86 -0.24 -10.15 16.27
CA ILE A 86 -1.71 -9.99 16.19
C ILE A 86 -2.07 -8.85 15.23
N VAL A 87 -1.19 -7.88 15.05
CA VAL A 87 -1.43 -6.72 14.20
C VAL A 87 -1.04 -7.07 12.77
N VAL A 88 -2.07 -7.29 11.96
CA VAL A 88 -1.97 -7.54 10.53
C VAL A 88 -2.62 -6.37 9.79
N MET A 89 -1.83 -5.69 8.96
CA MET A 89 -2.29 -4.57 8.13
C MET A 89 -2.57 -5.09 6.73
N ASP A 90 -3.84 -5.05 6.32
CA ASP A 90 -4.32 -5.45 4.99
C ASP A 90 -4.86 -4.21 4.28
N PHE A 91 -4.10 -3.69 3.32
CA PHE A 91 -4.36 -2.39 2.71
C PHE A 91 -4.02 -2.35 1.23
N ARG A 92 -4.49 -1.30 0.55
CA ARG A 92 -4.26 -1.10 -0.87
C ARG A 92 -3.86 0.32 -1.21
N ILE A 93 -3.05 0.46 -2.26
CA ILE A 93 -2.62 1.73 -2.81
C ILE A 93 -3.02 1.74 -4.30
N ASN A 94 -3.80 2.74 -4.71
CA ASN A 94 -4.19 2.92 -6.11
C ASN A 94 -3.20 3.86 -6.79
N ASP A 95 -2.75 3.52 -8.00
CA ASP A 95 -1.80 4.33 -8.79
C ASP A 95 -2.43 5.47 -9.61
N GLY A 96 -3.72 5.75 -9.38
CA GLY A 96 -4.45 6.86 -9.97
C GLY A 96 -4.98 6.59 -11.38
N LEU A 97 -5.74 7.56 -11.92
CA LEU A 97 -6.28 7.51 -13.28
C LEU A 97 -5.28 8.11 -14.26
N ALA A 98 -4.87 7.32 -15.25
CA ALA A 98 -4.32 7.76 -16.54
C ALA A 98 -2.93 8.43 -16.61
N THR A 99 -2.27 8.73 -15.49
CA THR A 99 -0.82 8.98 -15.50
C THR A 99 -0.19 8.01 -14.53
N LYS A 100 0.84 7.28 -14.95
CA LYS A 100 1.80 6.68 -14.02
C LYS A 100 2.24 7.81 -13.11
N ASP A 101 1.62 7.96 -11.94
CA ASP A 101 2.21 8.79 -10.91
C ASP A 101 3.63 8.28 -10.79
N SER A 102 4.60 9.20 -10.88
CA SER A 102 5.96 8.84 -10.49
C SER A 102 5.84 8.15 -9.13
N ILE A 103 6.63 7.11 -8.89
CA ILE A 103 6.56 6.32 -7.64
C ILE A 103 6.53 7.25 -6.41
N ASN A 104 7.20 8.39 -6.49
CA ASN A 104 7.15 9.46 -5.50
C ASN A 104 5.72 9.97 -5.19
N GLY A 105 4.91 10.32 -6.20
CA GLY A 105 3.54 10.80 -6.00
C GLY A 105 2.65 9.78 -5.30
N LEU A 106 2.76 8.51 -5.72
CA LEU A 106 2.07 7.38 -5.09
C LEU A 106 2.44 7.26 -3.60
N ILE A 107 3.75 7.30 -3.32
CA ILE A 107 4.29 7.17 -1.96
C ILE A 107 3.89 8.34 -1.07
N GLU A 108 3.92 9.57 -1.57
CA GLU A 108 3.49 10.75 -0.80
C GLU A 108 1.99 10.71 -0.50
N SER A 109 1.17 10.28 -1.46
CA SER A 109 -0.26 10.06 -1.22
C SER A 109 -0.50 9.02 -0.12
N PHE A 110 0.22 7.89 -0.17
CA PHE A 110 0.15 6.84 0.84
C PHE A 110 0.54 7.35 2.24
N LYS A 111 1.66 8.07 2.35
CA LYS A 111 2.12 8.69 3.61
C LYS A 111 1.06 9.60 4.23
N LYS A 112 0.42 10.42 3.39
CA LYS A 112 -0.55 11.42 3.84
C LYS A 112 -1.89 10.80 4.25
N THR A 113 -2.31 9.74 3.56
CA THR A 113 -3.70 9.24 3.65
C THR A 113 -3.87 7.97 4.46
N GLN A 114 -2.86 7.12 4.55
CA GLN A 114 -3.00 5.78 5.15
C GLN A 114 -1.94 5.49 6.20
N LEU A 115 -0.67 5.85 5.93
CA LEU A 115 0.49 5.36 6.69
C LEU A 115 0.36 5.56 8.21
N LYS A 116 -0.23 6.65 8.69
CA LYS A 116 -0.31 6.89 10.13
C LYS A 116 -1.28 5.94 10.84
N ASP A 117 -2.38 5.57 10.20
CA ASP A 117 -3.49 4.87 10.86
C ASP A 117 -3.44 3.35 10.69
N LEU A 118 -2.61 2.84 9.76
CA LEU A 118 -2.61 1.41 9.37
C LEU A 118 -2.45 0.44 10.54
N TYR A 119 -1.52 0.72 11.46
CA TYR A 119 -1.26 -0.18 12.59
C TYR A 119 -2.50 -0.34 13.47
N CYS A 120 -3.12 0.78 13.87
CA CYS A 120 -4.29 0.76 14.74
C CYS A 120 -5.55 0.31 14.02
N LEU A 121 -5.63 0.49 12.69
CA LEU A 121 -6.65 -0.16 11.86
C LEU A 121 -6.46 -1.69 11.83
N GLY A 122 -5.23 -2.19 11.75
CA GLY A 122 -4.93 -3.62 11.84
C GLY A 122 -5.34 -4.21 13.20
N LEU A 123 -5.10 -3.48 14.29
CA LEU A 123 -5.57 -3.85 15.63
C LEU A 123 -7.11 -3.84 15.73
N ALA A 124 -7.76 -2.81 15.20
CA ALA A 124 -9.22 -2.74 15.15
C ALA A 124 -9.80 -3.95 14.40
N GLN A 125 -9.20 -4.32 13.27
CA GLN A 125 -9.62 -5.47 12.48
C GLN A 125 -9.43 -6.79 13.23
N HIS A 126 -8.33 -6.94 13.98
CA HIS A 126 -8.12 -8.08 14.88
C HIS A 126 -9.26 -8.22 15.88
N TYR A 127 -9.67 -7.13 16.54
CA TYR A 127 -10.81 -7.17 17.46
C TYR A 127 -12.12 -7.54 16.77
N VAL A 128 -12.44 -6.94 15.61
CA VAL A 128 -13.66 -7.31 14.86
C VAL A 128 -13.70 -8.81 14.52
N ASN A 129 -12.55 -9.42 14.23
CA ASN A 129 -12.48 -10.81 13.80
C ASN A 129 -12.49 -11.80 14.98
N GLU A 130 -11.69 -11.52 16.01
CA GLU A 130 -11.39 -12.49 17.07
C GLU A 130 -12.18 -12.23 18.36
N LYS A 131 -12.73 -11.04 18.55
CA LYS A 131 -13.43 -10.66 19.77
C LYS A 131 -14.91 -10.49 19.51
N LYS A 132 -15.68 -11.44 20.02
CA LYS A 132 -17.13 -11.51 19.79
C LYS A 132 -17.92 -10.90 20.94
N LEU A 133 -17.30 -10.80 22.13
CA LEU A 133 -17.93 -10.30 23.34
C LEU A 133 -17.03 -9.29 24.05
N LEU A 134 -17.62 -8.22 24.58
CA LEU A 134 -16.94 -7.20 25.37
C LEU A 134 -16.26 -7.73 26.64
N THR A 135 -16.68 -8.91 27.10
CA THR A 135 -16.15 -9.59 28.28
C THR A 135 -14.88 -10.40 27.99
N ASP A 136 -14.50 -10.54 26.72
CA ASP A 136 -13.32 -11.30 26.35
C ASP A 136 -12.09 -10.65 26.99
N LYS A 137 -11.29 -11.45 27.69
CA LYS A 137 -10.08 -10.91 28.30
C LYS A 137 -9.09 -10.52 27.21
N LEU A 138 -8.49 -9.34 27.38
CA LEU A 138 -7.37 -8.92 26.54
C LEU A 138 -6.12 -9.72 26.91
N THR A 139 -5.42 -10.17 25.88
CA THR A 139 -4.09 -10.77 25.97
C THR A 139 -3.04 -9.69 26.24
N LYS A 140 -1.84 -10.11 26.63
CA LYS A 140 -0.72 -9.18 26.82
C LYS A 140 -0.37 -8.44 25.52
N GLN A 141 -0.43 -9.12 24.38
CA GLN A 141 -0.14 -8.57 23.06
C GLN A 141 -1.18 -7.50 22.67
N GLU A 142 -2.45 -7.73 22.98
CA GLU A 142 -3.55 -6.78 22.76
C GLU A 142 -3.38 -5.52 23.61
N LEU A 143 -3.03 -5.69 24.89
CA LEU A 143 -2.72 -4.58 25.79
C LEU A 143 -1.54 -3.75 25.28
N GLN A 144 -0.46 -4.40 24.82
CA GLN A 144 0.69 -3.70 24.23
C GLN A 144 0.34 -2.95 22.94
N ALA A 145 -0.53 -3.52 22.09
CA ALA A 145 -1.00 -2.84 20.89
C ALA A 145 -1.88 -1.63 21.22
N ASN A 146 -2.75 -1.76 22.23
CA ASN A 146 -3.55 -0.65 22.74
C ASN A 146 -2.68 0.48 23.26
N GLU A 147 -1.69 0.19 24.11
CA GLU A 147 -0.75 1.18 24.65
C GLU A 147 -0.01 1.93 23.54
N TYR A 148 0.43 1.20 22.50
CA TYR A 148 1.04 1.83 21.33
C TYR A 148 0.07 2.78 20.62
N CYS A 149 -1.15 2.33 20.29
CA CYS A 149 -2.16 3.14 19.63
C CYS A 149 -2.59 4.36 20.43
N ASP A 150 -2.68 4.22 21.75
CA ASP A 150 -2.97 5.32 22.69
C ASP A 150 -1.83 6.34 22.68
N SER A 151 -0.57 5.89 22.67
CA SER A 151 0.61 6.77 22.65
C SER A 151 0.72 7.66 21.40
N ILE A 152 0.14 7.21 20.28
CA ILE A 152 0.07 7.97 19.03
C ILE A 152 -1.28 8.68 18.83
N GLY A 153 -2.14 8.70 19.86
CA GLY A 153 -3.42 9.42 19.84
C GLY A 153 -4.53 8.76 19.01
N GLN A 154 -4.40 7.47 18.69
CA GLN A 154 -5.33 6.73 17.82
C GLN A 154 -6.26 5.78 18.58
N LYS A 155 -6.46 5.99 19.89
CA LYS A 155 -7.37 5.19 20.72
C LYS A 155 -8.73 4.92 20.06
N LYS A 156 -9.35 5.99 19.52
CA LYS A 156 -10.68 5.93 18.90
C LYS A 156 -10.77 4.97 17.71
N VAL A 157 -9.64 4.63 17.07
CA VAL A 157 -9.62 3.75 15.89
C VAL A 157 -9.98 2.32 16.28
N TYR A 158 -9.36 1.79 17.35
CA TYR A 158 -9.60 0.41 17.79
C TYR A 158 -10.68 0.32 18.86
N ASP A 159 -10.87 1.35 19.69
CA ASP A 159 -11.84 1.33 20.78
C ASP A 159 -13.27 1.17 20.26
N ASN A 160 -13.60 1.83 19.14
CA ASN A 160 -14.88 1.64 18.45
C ASN A 160 -15.08 0.22 17.90
N ALA A 161 -14.02 -0.51 17.61
CA ALA A 161 -14.10 -1.89 17.15
C ALA A 161 -14.24 -2.86 18.32
N TRP A 162 -13.58 -2.57 19.44
CA TRP A 162 -13.63 -3.36 20.66
C TRP A 162 -14.92 -3.18 21.46
N THR A 163 -15.51 -1.98 21.48
CA THR A 163 -16.66 -1.63 22.34
C THR A 163 -18.03 -1.74 21.66
N ARG A 164 -18.08 -2.26 20.43
CA ARG A 164 -19.33 -2.56 19.69
C ARG A 164 -20.05 -3.79 20.24
#